data_AF-A0A2S6T1B6-F1
#
_entry.id   AF-A0A2S6T1B6-F1
#
_cell.length_a   1.000
_cell.length_b   1.000
_cell.length_c   1.000
_cell.angle_alpha   90.00
_cell.angle_beta   90.00
_cell.angle_gamma   90.00
#
_symmetry.space_group_name_H-M   'P 1'
#
loop_
_entity.id
_entity.type
_entity.pdbx_description
1 polymer ?
#
loop_
_entity_poly.entity_id
_entity_poly.type
_entity_poly.pdbx_seq_one_letter_code
_entity_poly.pdbx_strand_id
1 'polypeptide(L)'
;MIKIDLINFTPLSSFIGGLLIGLAVIIFFISTGRLVGVSGIANNLLTRSSNRLINALFVLGLILGPLIFMFFSKNPIPFIVTNSIPIIIIGGLLVGIGTKIGSGCTSGHGVSGISRLSIRSIIATMLFICSAIITVLLFSYVGLN
;
A
#
# COMPACT_ATOMS: atom_id res chain seq x y z
N MET A 1 20.39 19.03 13.17
CA MET A 1 19.18 19.87 13.27
C MET A 1 18.20 19.37 12.22
N ILE A 2 17.13 18.69 12.62
CA ILE A 2 16.09 18.21 11.68
C ILE A 2 15.42 19.46 11.10
N LYS A 3 15.77 19.84 9.87
CA LYS A 3 15.03 20.85 9.13
C LYS A 3 13.70 20.21 8.75
N ILE A 4 12.61 20.69 9.33
CA ILE A 4 11.27 20.34 8.87
C ILE A 4 11.14 20.97 7.48
N ASP A 5 10.93 20.17 6.44
CA ASP A 5 10.63 20.67 5.10
C ASP A 5 9.20 21.22 5.09
N LEU A 6 9.04 22.47 5.54
CA LEU A 6 7.74 23.16 5.52
C LEU A 6 7.12 23.23 4.12
N ILE A 7 7.94 23.18 3.06
CA ILE A 7 7.51 23.19 1.66
C ILE A 7 6.75 21.91 1.28
N ASN A 8 7.15 20.76 1.84
CA ASN A 8 6.50 19.46 1.57
C ASN A 8 5.47 19.08 2.65
N PHE A 9 5.36 19.87 3.72
CA PHE A 9 4.45 19.61 4.81
C PHE A 9 3.01 19.96 4.39
N THR A 10 2.24 18.93 4.05
CA THR A 10 0.86 19.08 3.54
C THR A 10 -0.16 18.45 4.51
N PRO A 11 -0.39 19.08 5.68
CA PRO A 11 -1.16 18.47 6.78
C PRO A 11 -2.62 18.25 6.42
N LEU A 12 -3.24 19.21 5.73
CA LEU A 12 -4.67 19.14 5.40
C LEU A 12 -4.96 18.06 4.36
N SER A 13 -4.19 17.99 3.27
CA SER A 13 -4.38 16.96 2.24
C SER A 13 -4.06 15.57 2.76
N SER A 14 -3.02 15.42 3.59
CA SER A 14 -2.67 14.14 4.22
C SER A 14 -3.77 13.65 5.17
N PHE A 15 -4.38 14.56 5.93
CA PHE A 15 -5.50 14.24 6.81
C PHE A 15 -6.74 13.81 6.02
N ILE A 16 -7.11 14.57 4.98
CA ILE A 16 -8.24 14.23 4.10
C ILE A 16 -8.01 12.88 3.42
N GLY A 17 -6.81 12.63 2.90
CA GLY A 17 -6.43 11.36 2.30
C GLY A 17 -6.55 10.18 3.28
N GLY A 18 -6.08 10.35 4.51
CA GLY A 18 -6.24 9.35 5.58
C GLY A 18 -7.71 9.06 5.91
N LEU A 19 -8.54 10.10 6.00
CA LEU A 19 -9.97 9.97 6.26
C LEU A 19 -10.69 9.21 5.12
N LEU A 20 -10.36 9.52 3.86
CA LEU A 20 -10.89 8.83 2.68
C LEU A 20 -10.50 7.35 2.66
N ILE A 21 -9.23 7.02 2.94
CA ILE A 21 -8.78 5.62 3.03
C ILE A 21 -9.52 4.90 4.17
N GLY A 22 -9.66 5.54 5.34
CA GLY A 22 -10.41 5.00 6.47
C GLY A 22 -11.88 4.70 6.13
N LEU A 23 -12.57 5.65 5.49
CA LEU A 23 -13.95 5.46 5.03
C LEU A 23 -14.06 4.31 4.02
N ALA A 24 -13.14 4.23 3.06
CA ALA A 24 -13.13 3.14 2.08
C ALA A 24 -12.97 1.77 2.75
N VAL A 25 -12.11 1.66 3.77
CA VAL A 25 -11.92 0.43 4.54
C VAL A 25 -13.18 0.05 5.33
N ILE A 26 -13.85 1.02 5.96
CA ILE A 26 -15.09 0.80 6.71
C ILE A 26 -16.21 0.32 5.77
N ILE A 27 -16.39 0.97 4.61
CA ILE A 27 -17.40 0.59 3.61
C ILE A 27 -17.15 -0.84 3.12
N PHE A 28 -15.90 -1.18 2.82
CA PHE A 28 -15.52 -2.52 2.40
C PHE A 28 -15.79 -3.57 3.49
N PHE A 29 -15.48 -3.23 4.75
CA PHE A 29 -15.71 -4.11 5.89
C PHE A 29 -17.20 -4.38 6.11
N ILE A 30 -18.05 -3.35 6.10
CA ILE A 30 -19.51 -3.50 6.26
C ILE A 30 -20.11 -4.31 5.09
N SER A 31 -19.64 -4.05 3.86
CA SER A 31 -20.20 -4.70 2.66
C SER A 31 -19.80 -6.17 2.52
N THR A 32 -18.63 -6.56 3.05
CA THR A 32 -18.08 -7.91 2.81
C THR A 32 -17.86 -8.73 4.07
N GLY A 33 -17.92 -8.12 5.26
CA GLY A 33 -17.52 -8.71 6.53
C GLY A 33 -16.01 -9.00 6.64
N ARG A 34 -15.21 -8.59 5.65
CA ARG A 34 -13.79 -8.90 5.54
C ARG A 34 -12.96 -7.63 5.69
N LEU A 35 -11.79 -7.78 6.29
CA LEU A 35 -10.84 -6.68 6.47
C LEU A 35 -10.09 -6.42 5.17
N VAL A 36 -9.74 -5.15 4.93
CA VAL A 36 -8.97 -4.77 3.74
C VAL A 36 -7.53 -5.23 3.91
N GLY A 37 -7.06 -6.01 2.94
CA GLY A 37 -5.66 -6.37 2.74
C GLY A 37 -5.41 -6.63 1.26
N VAL A 38 -4.71 -5.70 0.59
CA VAL A 38 -4.59 -5.69 -0.87
C VAL A 38 -3.98 -6.99 -1.40
N SER A 39 -2.90 -7.50 -0.78
CA SER A 39 -2.27 -8.77 -1.19
C SER A 39 -3.21 -9.97 -1.07
N GLY A 40 -4.03 -10.02 -0.01
CA GLY A 40 -5.02 -11.07 0.20
C GLY A 40 -6.17 -11.00 -0.81
N ILE A 41 -6.67 -9.80 -1.09
CA ILE A 41 -7.74 -9.56 -2.08
C ILE A 41 -7.24 -9.94 -3.49
N ALA A 42 -6.04 -9.51 -3.86
CA ALA A 42 -5.41 -9.85 -5.14
C ALA A 42 -5.15 -11.36 -5.26
N ASN A 43 -4.63 -12.00 -4.22
CA ASN A 43 -4.45 -13.44 -4.21
C ASN A 43 -5.78 -14.19 -4.37
N ASN A 44 -6.83 -13.81 -3.64
CA ASN A 44 -8.15 -14.44 -3.72
C ASN A 44 -8.84 -14.26 -5.07
N LEU A 45 -8.49 -13.21 -5.83
CA LEU A 45 -8.91 -13.03 -7.22
C LEU A 45 -8.29 -14.07 -8.17
N LEU A 46 -7.05 -14.48 -7.89
CA LEU A 46 -6.26 -15.44 -8.68
C LEU A 46 -6.56 -16.90 -8.30
N THR A 47 -6.52 -17.25 -7.01
CA THR A 47 -6.65 -18.65 -6.54
C THR A 47 -8.09 -19.16 -6.42
N ARG A 48 -9.08 -18.40 -6.91
CA ARG A 48 -10.49 -18.82 -7.05
C ARG A 48 -11.20 -19.08 -5.70
N SER A 49 -11.64 -17.98 -5.08
CA SER A 49 -12.43 -17.97 -3.83
C SER A 49 -13.77 -17.23 -4.00
N SER A 50 -14.70 -17.50 -3.08
CA SER A 50 -15.94 -16.75 -2.82
C SER A 50 -15.75 -15.23 -2.94
N ASN A 51 -16.74 -14.55 -3.52
CA ASN A 51 -16.76 -13.10 -3.76
C ASN A 51 -15.70 -12.58 -4.75
N ARG A 52 -15.38 -13.36 -5.80
CA ARG A 52 -14.44 -12.99 -6.87
C ARG A 52 -14.80 -11.66 -7.54
N LEU A 53 -16.08 -11.40 -7.76
CA LEU A 53 -16.58 -10.16 -8.35
C LEU A 53 -16.19 -8.96 -7.48
N ILE A 54 -16.49 -8.99 -6.17
CA ILE A 54 -16.12 -7.91 -5.25
C ILE A 54 -14.61 -7.69 -5.19
N ASN A 55 -13.82 -8.78 -5.15
CA ASN A 55 -12.36 -8.67 -5.16
C ASN A 55 -11.86 -8.03 -6.47
N ALA A 56 -12.46 -8.37 -7.61
CA ALA A 56 -12.15 -7.77 -8.91
C ALA A 56 -12.50 -6.28 -8.94
N LEU A 57 -13.69 -5.90 -8.46
CA LEU A 57 -14.09 -4.49 -8.38
C LEU A 57 -13.15 -3.69 -7.47
N PHE A 58 -12.70 -4.26 -6.36
CA PHE A 58 -11.74 -3.59 -5.48
C PHE A 58 -10.40 -3.33 -6.19
N VAL A 59 -9.84 -4.34 -6.85
CA VAL A 59 -8.58 -4.21 -7.60
C VAL A 59 -8.74 -3.23 -8.77
N LEU A 60 -9.86 -3.30 -9.50
CA LEU A 60 -10.17 -2.35 -10.57
C LEU A 60 -10.30 -0.93 -10.03
N GLY A 61 -10.96 -0.72 -8.88
CA GLY A 61 -11.06 0.60 -8.24
C GLY A 61 -9.69 1.17 -7.85
N LEU A 62 -8.76 0.33 -7.40
CA LEU A 62 -7.39 0.74 -7.05
C LEU A 62 -6.61 1.22 -8.29
N ILE A 63 -6.85 0.62 -9.46
CA ILE A 63 -6.24 1.02 -10.74
C ILE A 63 -6.94 2.25 -11.33
N LEU A 64 -8.28 2.24 -11.35
CA LEU A 64 -9.09 3.30 -11.96
C LEU A 64 -9.06 4.60 -11.17
N GLY A 65 -8.97 4.55 -9.83
CA GLY A 65 -8.91 5.74 -8.97
C GLY A 65 -7.86 6.78 -9.39
N PRO A 66 -6.56 6.42 -9.44
CA PRO A 66 -5.52 7.35 -9.90
C PRO A 66 -5.66 7.74 -11.37
N LEU A 67 -6.17 6.85 -12.24
CA LEU A 67 -6.42 7.17 -13.66
C LEU A 67 -7.51 8.24 -13.84
N ILE A 68 -8.62 8.10 -13.12
CA ILE A 68 -9.72 9.08 -13.10
C ILE A 68 -9.20 10.40 -12.53
N PHE A 69 -8.44 10.36 -11.43
CA PHE A 69 -7.85 11.57 -10.85
C PHE A 69 -6.94 12.30 -11.85
N MET A 70 -6.09 11.57 -12.58
CA MET A 70 -5.22 12.14 -13.61
C MET A 70 -6.03 12.80 -14.74
N PHE A 71 -7.14 12.18 -15.17
CA PHE A 71 -8.01 12.73 -16.21
C PHE A 71 -8.67 14.06 -15.78
N PHE A 72 -9.14 14.16 -14.54
CA PHE A 72 -9.79 15.37 -14.03
C PHE A 72 -8.81 16.48 -13.65
N SER A 73 -7.70 16.12 -13.00
CA SER A 73 -6.74 17.10 -12.46
C SER A 73 -5.92 17.76 -13.56
N LYS A 74 -5.81 17.15 -14.75
CA LYS A 74 -4.94 17.57 -15.88
C LYS A 74 -3.46 17.75 -15.52
N ASN A 75 -3.08 17.40 -14.30
CA ASN A 75 -1.71 17.42 -13.80
C ASN A 75 -1.14 16.00 -13.88
N PRO A 76 0.02 15.80 -14.52
CA PRO A 76 0.68 14.51 -14.50
C PRO A 76 1.12 14.18 -13.07
N ILE A 77 0.72 13.01 -12.57
CA ILE A 77 1.21 12.50 -11.29
C ILE A 77 2.69 12.13 -11.50
N PRO A 78 3.64 12.66 -10.73
CA PRO A 78 5.06 12.34 -10.89
C PRO A 78 5.29 10.87 -10.53
N PHE A 79 5.31 10.00 -11.54
CA PHE A 79 5.60 8.58 -11.38
C PHE A 79 7.08 8.35 -11.61
N ILE A 80 7.85 8.42 -10.52
CA ILE A 80 9.29 8.19 -10.53
C ILE A 80 9.52 6.74 -10.13
N VAL A 81 9.92 5.91 -11.09
CA VAL A 81 10.29 4.52 -10.86
C VAL A 81 11.62 4.26 -11.54
N THR A 82 12.46 3.44 -10.91
CA THR A 82 13.74 3.02 -11.46
C THR A 82 13.57 2.39 -12.85
N ASN A 83 14.38 2.79 -13.83
CA ASN A 83 14.30 2.26 -15.21
C ASN A 83 14.74 0.79 -15.34
N SER A 84 15.37 0.25 -14.29
CA SER A 84 15.90 -1.12 -14.26
C SER A 84 14.79 -2.15 -14.03
N ILE A 85 14.28 -2.70 -15.12
CA ILE A 85 13.30 -3.80 -15.13
C ILE A 85 13.70 -4.96 -14.20
N PRO A 86 14.97 -5.41 -14.12
CA PRO A 86 15.36 -6.49 -13.22
C PRO A 86 15.09 -6.18 -11.74
N ILE A 87 15.32 -4.93 -11.32
CA ILE A 87 15.09 -4.49 -9.94
C ILE A 87 13.60 -4.50 -9.62
N ILE A 88 12.74 -4.07 -10.57
CA ILE A 88 11.29 -4.10 -10.41
C ILE A 88 10.79 -5.54 -10.26
N ILE A 89 11.25 -6.46 -11.11
CA ILE A 89 10.83 -7.87 -11.07
C ILE A 89 11.26 -8.52 -9.75
N ILE A 90 12.53 -8.38 -9.38
CA ILE A 90 13.08 -8.96 -8.14
C ILE A 90 12.38 -8.36 -6.92
N GLY A 91 12.23 -7.03 -6.88
CA GLY A 91 11.52 -6.34 -5.80
C GLY A 91 10.06 -6.80 -5.66
N GLY A 92 9.35 -6.91 -6.79
CA GLY A 92 7.98 -7.42 -6.82
C GLY A 92 7.85 -8.85 -6.31
N LEU A 93 8.77 -9.75 -6.70
CA LEU A 93 8.81 -11.13 -6.22
C LEU A 93 9.09 -11.20 -4.73
N LEU A 94 10.10 -10.46 -4.24
CA LEU A 94 10.45 -10.41 -2.83
C LEU A 94 9.28 -9.88 -1.98
N VAL A 95 8.60 -8.82 -2.43
CA VAL A 95 7.39 -8.30 -1.77
C VAL A 95 6.27 -9.33 -1.80
N GLY A 96 6.04 -10.00 -2.93
CA GLY A 96 5.02 -11.05 -3.06
C GLY A 96 5.24 -12.18 -2.05
N ILE A 97 6.45 -12.75 -2.02
CA ILE A 97 6.84 -13.80 -1.08
C ILE A 97 6.73 -13.30 0.36
N GLY A 98 7.26 -12.11 0.64
CA GLY A 98 7.24 -11.49 1.97
C GLY A 98 5.82 -11.30 2.51
N THR A 99 4.88 -10.82 1.69
CA THR A 99 3.49 -10.64 2.13
C THR A 99 2.77 -11.98 2.37
N LYS A 100 3.17 -13.06 1.68
CA LYS A 100 2.64 -14.40 1.93
C LYS A 100 3.14 -14.96 3.25
N ILE A 101 4.45 -14.87 3.51
CA ILE A 101 5.09 -15.31 4.77
C ILE A 101 4.55 -14.48 5.95
N GLY A 102 4.46 -13.17 5.77
CA GLY A 102 3.89 -12.24 6.75
C GLY A 102 2.40 -12.41 7.00
N SER A 103 1.70 -13.27 6.22
CA SER A 103 0.25 -13.45 6.27
C SER A 103 -0.54 -12.14 6.04
N GLY A 104 0.03 -11.19 5.30
CA GLY A 104 -0.53 -9.87 5.13
C GLY A 104 0.45 -8.90 4.48
N CYS A 105 -0.07 -7.74 4.07
CA CYS A 105 0.70 -6.60 3.57
C CYS A 105 0.52 -5.40 4.50
N THR A 106 1.17 -4.28 4.17
CA THR A 106 1.07 -3.01 4.91
C THR A 106 -0.35 -2.47 5.00
N SER A 107 -1.19 -2.63 3.97
CA SER A 107 -2.61 -2.25 4.08
C SER A 107 -3.40 -3.12 5.06
N GLY A 108 -3.08 -4.42 5.14
CA GLY A 108 -3.72 -5.35 6.07
C GLY A 108 -3.26 -5.18 7.51
N HIS A 109 -1.96 -5.16 7.76
CA HIS A 109 -1.40 -4.99 9.10
C HIS A 109 -1.43 -3.53 9.56
N GLY A 110 -1.03 -2.59 8.71
CA GLY A 110 -0.98 -1.17 9.04
C GLY A 110 -2.36 -0.56 9.18
N VAL A 111 -3.16 -0.54 8.11
CA VAL A 111 -4.47 0.13 8.13
C VAL A 111 -5.48 -0.68 8.94
N SER A 112 -5.82 -1.90 8.52
CA SER A 112 -6.87 -2.68 9.18
C SER A 112 -6.43 -3.33 10.52
N GLY A 113 -5.13 -3.60 10.68
CA GLY A 113 -4.59 -4.35 11.82
C GLY A 113 -4.30 -3.47 13.04
N ILE A 114 -3.62 -2.34 12.86
CA ILE A 114 -3.31 -1.38 13.94
C ILE A 114 -4.60 -0.72 14.45
N SER A 115 -5.56 -0.40 13.58
CA SER A 115 -6.86 0.16 14.02
C SER A 115 -7.64 -0.74 14.98
N ARG A 116 -7.31 -2.04 15.05
CA ARG A 116 -7.90 -3.01 15.99
C ARG A 116 -6.98 -3.32 17.17
N LEU A 117 -5.95 -2.50 17.39
CA LEU A 117 -4.96 -2.64 18.46
C LEU A 117 -4.28 -4.02 18.49
N SER A 118 -4.09 -4.64 17.33
CA SER A 118 -3.43 -5.94 17.21
C SER A 118 -1.92 -5.79 17.38
N ILE A 119 -1.38 -6.29 18.50
CA ILE A 119 0.07 -6.32 18.78
C ILE A 119 0.86 -6.97 17.64
N ARG A 120 0.37 -8.11 17.13
CA ARG A 120 0.99 -8.79 15.97
C ARG A 120 1.11 -7.85 14.77
N SER A 121 0.08 -7.06 14.50
CA SER A 121 0.06 -6.15 13.34
C SER A 121 0.94 -4.92 13.55
N ILE A 122 1.03 -4.42 14.78
CA ILE A 122 1.95 -3.34 15.14
C ILE A 122 3.39 -3.80 14.91
N ILE A 123 3.77 -4.97 15.44
CA ILE A 123 5.12 -5.53 15.27
C ILE A 123 5.42 -5.78 13.78
N ALA A 124 4.50 -6.39 13.03
CA ALA A 124 4.69 -6.62 11.60
C ALA A 124 4.90 -5.32 10.82
N THR A 125 4.12 -4.28 11.12
CA THR A 125 4.24 -2.97 10.46
C THR A 125 5.58 -2.29 10.80
N MET A 126 6.04 -2.37 12.05
CA MET A 126 7.35 -1.86 12.44
C MET A 126 8.47 -2.57 11.68
N LEU A 127 8.41 -3.90 11.54
CA LEU A 127 9.39 -4.67 10.78
C LEU A 127 9.39 -4.28 9.28
N PHE A 128 8.22 -4.08 8.67
CA PHE A 128 8.12 -3.64 7.28
C PHE A 128 8.71 -2.25 7.06
N ILE A 129 8.48 -1.32 7.99
CA ILE A 129 9.05 0.03 7.91
C ILE A 129 10.57 -0.02 8.11
N CYS A 130 11.06 -0.77 9.10
CA CYS A 130 12.49 -0.94 9.33
C CYS A 130 13.20 -1.55 8.12
N SER A 131 12.65 -2.62 7.53
CA SER A 131 13.24 -3.24 6.35
C SER A 131 13.24 -2.31 5.13
N ALA A 132 12.18 -1.52 4.93
CA ALA A 132 12.11 -0.52 3.87
C ALA A 132 13.19 0.56 4.05
N ILE A 133 13.35 1.08 5.27
CA ILE A 133 14.40 2.07 5.60
C ILE A 133 15.79 1.50 5.30
N ILE A 134 16.08 0.30 5.78
CA ILE A 134 17.37 -0.36 5.54
C ILE A 134 17.61 -0.57 4.04
N THR A 135 16.58 -0.98 3.30
CA THR A 135 16.68 -1.21 1.85
C THR A 135 17.00 0.08 1.10
N VAL A 136 16.30 1.18 1.41
CA VAL A 136 16.54 2.49 0.78
C VAL A 136 17.95 3.00 1.12
N LEU A 137 18.40 2.85 2.36
CA LEU A 137 19.76 3.26 2.76
C LEU A 137 20.83 2.46 2.02
N LEU A 138 20.65 1.15 1.86
CA LEU A 138 21.57 0.31 1.10
C LEU A 138 21.60 0.70 -0.38
N PHE A 139 20.44 0.91 -1.01
CA PHE A 139 20.36 1.33 -2.41
C PHE A 139 21.03 2.68 -2.63
N SER A 140 20.76 3.65 -1.73
CA SER A 140 21.40 4.96 -1.78
C SER A 140 22.91 4.89 -1.56
N TYR A 141 23.42 3.97 -0.74
CA TYR A 141 24.85 3.79 -0.50
C TYR A 141 25.57 3.14 -1.70
N VAL A 142 24.91 2.17 -2.36
CA VAL A 142 25.45 1.48 -3.54
C VAL A 142 25.30 2.34 -4.82
N GLY A 143 24.55 3.44 -4.77
CA GLY A 143 24.33 4.33 -5.91
C GLY A 143 23.27 3.83 -6.89
N LEU A 144 22.38 2.94 -6.44
CA LEU A 144 21.23 2.44 -7.20
C LEU A 144 20.02 3.33 -6.91
N ASN A 145 19.91 4.48 -7.58
CA ASN A 145 18.71 5.35 -7.54
C ASN A 145 17.95 5.28 -8.87
#